data_AF-A0A962AAS2-F1
#
_entry.id   AF-A0A962AAS2-F1
#
_cell.length_a   1.000
_cell.length_b   1.000
_cell.length_c   1.000
_cell.angle_alpha   90.00
_cell.angle_beta   90.00
_cell.angle_gamma   90.00
#
_symmetry.space_group_name_H-M   'P 1'
#
loop_
_entity.id
_entity.type
_entity.pdbx_description
1 polymer ?
#
loop_
_entity_poly.entity_id
_entity_poly.type
_entity_poly.pdbx_seq_one_letter_code
_entity_poly.pdbx_strand_id
1 'polypeptide(L)'
;MNDLLIAPSFNPFETYMLGSRGVVRGSDGAHIPEDEGNADWRAFMAWAKNGGQPAPAPAPPFDPGAVAAECQRRIYAVASQNCQMNMTAWVASRQADDADLAAFDAALGWV
;
A
#
# COMPACT_ATOMS: atom_id res chain seq x y z
N MET A 1 -40.72 29.55 14.27
CA MET A 1 -40.90 28.64 13.11
C MET A 1 -39.62 27.83 13.03
N ASN A 2 -39.72 26.52 13.25
CA ASN A 2 -38.58 25.61 13.29
C ASN A 2 -37.84 25.63 11.96
N ASP A 3 -36.56 26.01 12.00
CA ASP A 3 -35.57 25.56 11.03
C ASP A 3 -35.57 24.03 11.08
N LEU A 4 -36.32 23.41 10.18
CA LEU A 4 -36.10 22.03 9.79
C LEU A 4 -34.74 22.03 9.08
N LEU A 5 -33.68 21.95 9.88
CA LEU A 5 -32.36 21.53 9.46
C LEU A 5 -32.59 20.28 8.61
N ILE A 6 -32.51 20.43 7.30
CA ILE A 6 -32.48 19.32 6.37
C ILE A 6 -31.20 18.58 6.74
N ALA A 7 -31.33 17.60 7.65
CA ALA A 7 -30.28 16.65 7.91
C ALA A 7 -29.89 16.13 6.51
N PRO A 8 -28.60 16.14 6.14
CA PRO A 8 -28.18 15.57 4.88
C PRO A 8 -28.83 14.19 4.80
N SER A 9 -29.62 13.95 3.77
CA SER A 9 -30.32 12.69 3.59
C SER A 9 -29.25 11.62 3.37
N PHE A 10 -28.76 11.04 4.45
CA PHE A 10 -27.87 9.90 4.37
C PHE A 10 -28.74 8.66 4.28
N ASN A 11 -28.45 7.80 3.31
CA ASN A 11 -29.06 6.49 3.23
C ASN A 11 -28.36 5.60 4.28
N PRO A 12 -29.06 5.11 5.33
CA PRO A 12 -28.43 4.29 6.36
C PRO A 12 -27.96 2.92 5.84
N PHE A 13 -28.44 2.50 4.66
CA PHE A 13 -28.02 1.26 3.99
C PHE A 13 -26.86 1.48 3.01
N GLU A 14 -26.42 2.71 2.80
CA GLU A 14 -25.24 2.99 1.97
C GLU A 14 -23.98 2.50 2.68
N THR A 15 -23.00 2.06 1.89
CA THR A 15 -21.68 1.70 2.40
C THR A 15 -20.62 2.56 1.73
N TYR A 16 -19.50 2.74 2.40
CA TYR A 16 -18.39 3.53 1.89
C TYR A 16 -17.08 2.80 2.13
N MET A 17 -16.13 3.00 1.24
CA MET A 17 -14.78 2.46 1.33
C MET A 17 -13.77 3.58 1.18
N LEU A 18 -12.66 3.50 1.90
CA LEU A 18 -11.52 4.40 1.67
C LEU A 18 -10.83 4.05 0.35
N GLY A 19 -10.66 5.03 -0.52
CA GLY A 19 -9.88 4.91 -1.75
C GLY A 19 -8.58 5.70 -1.67
N SER A 20 -7.70 5.52 -2.65
CA SER A 20 -6.40 6.22 -2.73
C SER A 20 -6.51 7.73 -2.99
N ARG A 21 -7.68 8.22 -3.39
CA ARG A 21 -7.94 9.63 -3.78
C ARG A 21 -9.24 10.20 -3.19
N GLY A 22 -9.76 9.60 -2.12
CA GLY A 22 -11.03 10.00 -1.51
C GLY A 22 -11.86 8.79 -1.11
N VAL A 23 -13.18 8.96 -1.08
CA VAL A 23 -14.11 7.91 -0.65
C VAL A 23 -14.74 7.25 -1.87
N VAL A 24 -15.04 5.96 -1.77
CA VAL A 24 -15.79 5.21 -2.78
C VAL A 24 -17.15 4.86 -2.21
N ARG A 25 -18.22 5.21 -2.93
CA ARG A 25 -19.59 4.81 -2.58
C ARG A 25 -19.82 3.35 -2.94
N GLY A 26 -20.39 2.58 -2.03
CA GLY A 26 -20.55 1.14 -2.17
C GLY A 26 -21.65 0.72 -3.14
N SER A 27 -22.73 1.51 -3.25
CA SER A 27 -23.86 1.18 -4.14
C SER A 27 -23.50 1.15 -5.63
N ASP A 28 -22.55 1.97 -6.07
CA ASP A 28 -22.19 2.09 -7.49
C ASP A 28 -20.69 2.21 -7.77
N GLY A 29 -19.84 2.19 -6.74
CA GLY A 29 -18.39 2.33 -6.88
C GLY A 29 -17.92 3.74 -7.26
N ALA A 30 -18.77 4.77 -7.13
CA ALA A 30 -18.41 6.13 -7.48
C ALA A 30 -17.30 6.68 -6.56
N HIS A 31 -16.27 7.28 -7.16
CA HIS A 31 -15.27 8.05 -6.43
C HIS A 31 -15.81 9.42 -6.06
N ILE A 32 -15.87 9.68 -4.76
CA ILE A 32 -16.34 10.92 -4.15
C ILE A 32 -15.12 11.78 -3.77
N PRO A 33 -14.89 12.92 -4.44
CA PRO A 33 -13.86 13.87 -4.04
C PRO A 33 -14.22 14.55 -2.72
N GLU A 34 -13.20 14.92 -1.95
CA GLU A 34 -13.34 15.67 -0.68
C GLU A 34 -13.66 17.15 -0.96
N ASP A 35 -14.89 17.41 -1.38
CA ASP A 35 -15.38 18.76 -1.72
C ASP A 35 -16.66 19.05 -0.94
N GLU A 36 -16.67 20.12 -0.14
CA GLU A 36 -17.83 20.55 0.67
C GLU A 36 -19.06 20.88 -0.20
N GLY A 37 -18.84 21.30 -1.45
CA GLY A 37 -19.89 21.52 -2.44
C GLY A 37 -20.51 20.22 -2.96
N ASN A 38 -19.82 19.09 -2.84
CA ASN A 38 -20.28 17.80 -3.31
C ASN A 38 -21.35 17.22 -2.35
N ALA A 39 -22.52 16.89 -2.90
CA ALA A 39 -23.62 16.31 -2.14
C ALA A 39 -23.27 14.92 -1.56
N ASP A 40 -22.54 14.09 -2.32
CA ASP A 40 -22.14 12.76 -1.89
C ASP A 40 -21.09 12.82 -0.77
N TRP A 41 -20.20 13.82 -0.81
CA TRP A 41 -19.26 14.06 0.28
C TRP A 41 -19.97 14.44 1.58
N ARG A 42 -20.96 15.34 1.51
CA ARG A 42 -21.77 15.71 2.68
C ARG A 42 -22.60 14.53 3.20
N ALA A 43 -23.11 13.66 2.30
CA ALA A 43 -23.81 12.43 2.69
C ALA A 43 -22.89 11.45 3.43
N PHE A 44 -21.67 11.25 2.94
CA PHE A 44 -20.64 10.46 3.62
C PHE A 44 -20.30 11.03 5.01
N MET A 45 -20.08 12.34 5.12
CA MET A 45 -19.80 13.00 6.41
C MET A 45 -20.94 12.83 7.42
N ALA A 46 -22.20 12.96 6.97
CA ALA A 46 -23.35 12.75 7.81
C ALA A 46 -23.48 11.28 8.26
N TRP A 47 -23.24 10.34 7.36
CA TRP A 47 -23.21 8.90 7.67
C TRP A 47 -22.12 8.57 8.71
N ALA A 48 -20.90 9.10 8.53
CA ALA A 48 -19.79 8.89 9.46
C ALA A 48 -20.09 9.47 10.85
N LYS A 49 -20.70 10.66 10.91
CA LYS A 49 -21.13 11.30 12.17
C LYS A 49 -22.19 10.48 12.92
N ASN A 50 -23.00 9.69 12.21
CA ASN A 50 -23.99 8.78 12.79
C ASN A 50 -23.41 7.40 13.15
N GLY A 51 -22.09 7.26 13.19
CA GLY A 51 -21.39 6.02 13.58
C GLY A 51 -21.02 5.10 12.42
N GLY A 52 -21.23 5.53 11.17
CA GLY A 52 -20.71 4.81 10.01
C GLY A 52 -19.19 4.76 10.01
N GLN A 53 -18.61 3.59 9.74
CA GLN A 53 -17.17 3.41 9.59
C GLN A 53 -16.87 2.88 8.18
N PRO A 54 -16.10 3.62 7.35
CA PRO A 54 -15.81 3.18 5.99
C PRO A 54 -14.94 1.92 6.04
N ALA A 55 -15.18 1.00 5.12
CA ALA A 55 -14.30 -0.13 4.92
C ALA A 55 -12.90 0.37 4.53
N PRO A 56 -11.82 -0.28 5.01
CA PRO A 56 -10.47 0.07 4.57
C PRO A 56 -10.33 -0.15 3.06
N ALA A 57 -9.41 0.58 2.45
CA ALA A 57 -8.99 0.29 1.09
C ALA A 57 -8.53 -1.18 0.99
N PRO A 58 -8.82 -1.88 -0.13
CA PRO A 58 -8.25 -3.19 -0.36
C PRO A 58 -6.72 -3.09 -0.28
N ALA A 59 -6.10 -4.03 0.42
CA ALA A 59 -4.65 -4.13 0.41
C ALA A 59 -4.18 -4.31 -1.05
N PRO A 60 -3.07 -3.65 -1.45
CA PRO A 60 -2.48 -3.93 -2.74
C PRO A 60 -2.15 -5.43 -2.84
N PRO A 61 -2.19 -6.02 -4.05
CA PRO A 61 -1.74 -7.39 -4.24
C PRO A 61 -0.29 -7.52 -3.79
N PHE A 62 0.05 -8.65 -3.17
CA PHE A 62 1.43 -8.97 -2.85
C PHE A 62 2.24 -9.14 -4.13
N ASP A 63 3.32 -8.38 -4.26
CA ASP A 63 4.24 -8.45 -5.38
C ASP A 63 5.62 -8.92 -4.88
N PRO A 64 5.97 -10.21 -5.08
CA PRO A 64 7.28 -10.73 -4.71
C PRO A 64 8.43 -9.99 -5.40
N GLY A 65 8.24 -9.53 -6.64
CA GLY A 65 9.27 -8.82 -7.40
C GLY A 65 9.57 -7.43 -6.84
N ALA A 66 8.53 -6.70 -6.39
CA ALA A 66 8.72 -5.43 -5.70
C ALA A 66 9.48 -5.60 -4.37
N VAL A 67 9.22 -6.68 -3.64
CA VAL A 67 9.95 -7.01 -2.40
C VAL A 67 11.41 -7.34 -2.71
N ALA A 68 11.69 -8.17 -3.71
CA ALA A 68 13.05 -8.51 -4.12
C ALA A 68 13.85 -7.26 -4.52
N ALA A 69 13.27 -6.39 -5.35
CA ALA A 69 13.91 -5.15 -5.78
C ALA A 69 14.22 -4.18 -4.62
N GLU A 70 13.33 -4.09 -3.62
CA GLU A 70 13.56 -3.29 -2.41
C GLU A 70 14.66 -3.90 -1.53
N CYS A 71 14.66 -5.22 -1.35
CA CYS A 71 15.72 -5.94 -0.63
C CYS A 71 17.08 -5.73 -1.30
N GLN A 72 17.17 -5.89 -2.62
CA GLN A 72 18.37 -5.62 -3.41
C GLN A 72 18.88 -4.20 -3.20
N ARG A 73 18.00 -3.20 -3.28
CA ARG A 73 18.35 -1.80 -3.04
C ARG A 73 18.95 -1.60 -1.65
N ARG A 74 18.36 -2.21 -0.61
CA ARG A 74 18.84 -2.10 0.78
C ARG A 74 20.16 -2.83 1.00
N ILE A 75 20.32 -4.03 0.43
CA ILE A 75 21.57 -4.78 0.47
C ILE A 75 22.69 -3.95 -0.17
N TYR A 76 22.42 -3.34 -1.32
CA TYR A 76 23.42 -2.50 -2.00
C TYR A 76 23.64 -1.13 -1.37
N ALA A 77 22.67 -0.59 -0.63
CA ALA A 77 22.85 0.65 0.13
C ALA A 77 23.70 0.42 1.40
N VAL A 78 23.63 -0.77 2.00
CA VAL A 78 24.35 -1.10 3.24
C VAL A 78 25.70 -1.77 2.98
N ALA A 79 25.80 -2.63 1.96
CA ALA A 79 27.08 -3.16 1.52
C ALA A 79 27.80 -2.08 0.71
N SER A 80 28.93 -1.58 1.22
CA SER A 80 29.77 -0.68 0.44
C SER A 80 30.12 -1.33 -0.91
N GLN A 81 30.31 -0.52 -1.95
CA GLN A 81 30.67 -1.01 -3.29
C GLN A 81 31.93 -1.90 -3.24
N ASN A 82 32.85 -1.61 -2.32
CA ASN A 82 34.02 -2.46 -2.06
C ASN A 82 33.64 -3.82 -1.47
N CYS A 83 32.65 -3.89 -0.58
CA CYS A 83 32.16 -5.15 -0.03
C CYS A 83 31.56 -6.04 -1.13
N GLN A 84 30.79 -5.44 -2.04
CA GLN A 84 30.20 -6.15 -3.18
C GLN A 84 31.29 -6.68 -4.12
N MET A 85 32.26 -5.83 -4.50
CA MET A 85 33.38 -6.22 -5.35
C MET A 85 34.28 -7.28 -4.71
N ASN A 86 34.53 -7.19 -3.40
CA ASN A 86 35.35 -8.16 -2.68
C ASN A 86 34.65 -9.51 -2.58
N MET A 87 33.33 -9.54 -2.34
CA MET A 87 32.57 -10.79 -2.30
C MET A 87 32.51 -11.46 -3.68
N THR A 88 32.27 -10.69 -4.75
CA THR A 88 32.31 -11.22 -6.13
C THR A 88 33.70 -11.72 -6.50
N ALA A 89 34.76 -10.99 -6.15
CA ALA A 89 36.14 -11.40 -6.40
C ALA A 89 36.52 -12.66 -5.62
N TRP A 90 36.08 -12.77 -4.36
CA TRP A 90 36.29 -13.94 -3.52
C TRP A 90 35.62 -15.19 -4.09
N VAL A 91 34.35 -15.09 -4.50
CA VAL A 91 33.63 -16.18 -5.19
C VAL A 91 34.29 -16.54 -6.52
N ALA A 92 34.59 -15.54 -7.37
CA ALA A 92 35.23 -15.76 -8.68
C ALA A 92 36.64 -16.39 -8.57
N SER A 93 37.35 -16.12 -7.46
CA SER A 93 38.65 -16.70 -7.17
C SER A 93 38.60 -18.14 -6.65
N ARG A 94 37.39 -18.73 -6.49
CA ARG A 94 37.16 -20.07 -5.90
C ARG A 94 37.74 -20.22 -4.50
N GLN A 95 37.76 -19.14 -3.73
CA GLN A 95 38.16 -19.16 -2.33
C GLN A 95 36.98 -19.46 -1.39
N ALA A 96 35.75 -19.31 -1.87
CA ALA A 96 34.55 -19.77 -1.19
C ALA A 96 34.48 -21.30 -1.22
N ASP A 97 34.10 -21.91 -0.09
CA ASP A 97 33.77 -23.32 -0.06
C ASP A 97 32.38 -23.59 -0.67
N ASP A 98 32.01 -24.87 -0.81
CA ASP A 98 30.75 -25.26 -1.44
C ASP A 98 29.53 -24.75 -0.67
N ALA A 99 29.63 -24.60 0.65
CA ALA A 99 28.52 -24.11 1.49
C ALA A 99 28.35 -22.60 1.33
N ASP A 100 29.46 -21.86 1.31
CA ASP A 100 29.49 -20.43 1.07
C ASP A 100 29.03 -20.06 -0.34
N LEU A 101 29.45 -20.84 -1.35
CA LEU A 101 28.99 -20.67 -2.73
C LEU A 101 27.49 -20.92 -2.85
N ALA A 102 26.99 -22.00 -2.25
CA ALA A 102 25.56 -22.29 -2.22
C ALA A 102 24.76 -21.20 -1.49
N ALA A 103 25.28 -20.65 -0.40
CA ALA A 103 24.65 -19.56 0.33
C ALA A 103 24.63 -18.25 -0.48
N PHE A 104 25.71 -17.96 -1.21
CA PHE A 104 25.80 -16.78 -2.09
C PHE A 104 24.85 -16.90 -3.30
N ASP A 105 24.83 -18.05 -3.98
CA ASP A 105 23.91 -18.33 -5.08
C ASP A 105 22.45 -18.33 -4.62
N ALA A 106 22.18 -18.87 -3.43
CA ALA A 106 20.86 -18.77 -2.80
C ALA A 106 20.51 -17.30 -2.51
N ALA A 107 21.40 -16.51 -1.92
CA ALA A 107 21.13 -15.10 -1.63
C ALA A 107 20.85 -14.28 -2.91
N LEU A 108 21.55 -14.58 -4.02
CA LEU A 108 21.29 -13.98 -5.32
C LEU A 108 20.00 -14.48 -5.99
N GLY A 109 19.60 -15.74 -5.76
CA GLY A 109 18.35 -16.29 -6.30
C GLY A 109 17.08 -15.71 -5.67
N TRP A 110 17.20 -14.99 -4.55
CA TRP A 110 16.12 -14.26 -3.89
C TRP A 110 16.09 -12.76 -4.24
N VAL A 111 17.01 -12.31 -5.10
CA VAL A 111 17.17 -10.95 -5.60
C VAL A 111 16.75 -10.89 -7.07
#